data_AF-A0A6B3FTB2-F1
#
_entry.id   AF-A0A6B3FTB2-F1
#
_cell.length_a   1.000
_cell.length_b   1.000
_cell.length_c   1.000
_cell.angle_alpha   90.00
_cell.angle_beta   90.00
_cell.angle_gamma   90.00
#
_symmetry.space_group_name_H-M   'P 1'
#
loop_
_entity.id
_entity.type
_entity.pdbx_description
1 polymer ?
#
loop_
_entity_poly.entity_id
_entity_poly.type
_entity_poly.pdbx_seq_one_letter_code
_entity_poly.pdbx_strand_id
1 'polypeptide(L)' 'AFGFKGPDQQKPAGVLSGGERNRLNLALTLKEGGNLLLLDEPTNDLDVETLSSLENALLEFPGAAVVISHDRWFLDRVA' A
#
# COMPACT_ATOMS: atom_id res chain seq x y z
N ALA A 1 5.79 -7.47 -1.95
CA ALA A 1 5.73 -7.04 -3.37
C ALA A 1 4.31 -6.57 -3.67
N PHE A 2 4.10 -5.38 -4.24
CA PHE A 2 2.79 -4.71 -4.42
C PHE A 2 1.89 -5.33 -5.51
N GLY A 3 1.87 -6.66 -5.66
CA GLY A 3 0.97 -7.36 -6.58
C GLY A 3 1.31 -7.28 -8.07
N PHE A 4 2.21 -6.40 -8.53
CA PHE A 4 2.59 -6.30 -9.94
C PHE A 4 3.62 -7.36 -10.35
N LYS A 5 3.21 -8.38 -11.13
CA LYS A 5 4.07 -9.49 -11.58
C LYS A 5 4.19 -9.52 -13.12
N GLY A 6 5.39 -9.82 -13.61
CA GLY A 6 5.65 -10.06 -15.04
C GLY A 6 5.12 -8.95 -15.97
N PRO A 7 4.24 -9.26 -16.94
CA PRO A 7 3.76 -8.27 -17.91
C PRO A 7 2.92 -7.14 -17.30
N ASP A 8 2.39 -7.31 -16.08
CA ASP A 8 1.62 -6.26 -15.40
C ASP A 8 2.44 -5.01 -15.10
N GLN A 9 3.76 -5.16 -14.92
CA GLN A 9 4.68 -4.04 -14.68
C GLN A 9 4.85 -3.13 -15.91
N GLN A 10 4.49 -3.63 -17.10
CA GLN A 10 4.57 -2.88 -18.36
C GLN A 10 3.23 -2.25 -18.75
N LYS A 11 2.16 -2.47 -17.98
CA LYS A 11 0.86 -1.86 -18.24
C LYS A 11 0.93 -0.34 -18.01
N PRO A 12 0.41 0.48 -18.92
CA PRO A 12 0.27 1.91 -18.68
C PRO A 12 -0.56 2.18 -17.42
N ALA A 13 -0.16 3.13 -16.57
CA ALA A 13 -0.93 3.50 -15.38
C ALA A 13 -2.39 3.92 -15.71
N GLY A 14 -2.61 4.41 -16.94
CA GLY A 14 -3.93 4.76 -17.47
C GLY A 14 -4.91 3.59 -17.55
N VAL A 15 -4.45 2.35 -17.70
CA VAL A 15 -5.31 1.16 -17.84
C VAL A 15 -5.50 0.38 -16.54
N LEU A 16 -4.83 0.80 -15.47
CA LEU A 16 -4.97 0.19 -14.14
C LEU A 16 -6.34 0.53 -13.53
N SER A 17 -6.95 -0.47 -12.89
CA SER A 17 -8.12 -0.28 -12.02
C SER A 17 -7.81 0.67 -10.85
N GLY A 18 -8.85 1.17 -10.18
CA GLY A 18 -8.69 2.05 -9.00
C GLY A 18 -7.79 1.45 -7.92
N GLY A 19 -8.03 0.19 -7.54
CA GLY A 19 -7.21 -0.52 -6.57
C GLY A 19 -5.77 -0.76 -7.05
N GLU A 20 -5.55 -1.08 -8.33
CA GLU A 20 -4.20 -1.17 -8.90
C GLU A 20 -3.47 0.18 -8.88
N ARG A 21 -4.14 1.28 -9.19
CA ARG A 21 -3.54 2.61 -9.09
C ARG A 21 -3.16 2.95 -7.65
N ASN A 22 -3.99 2.59 -6.67
CA ASN A 22 -3.68 2.80 -5.27
C ASN A 22 -2.44 2.00 -4.85
N ARG A 23 -2.34 0.73 -5.26
CA ARG A 23 -1.14 -0.10 -5.09
C ARG A 23 0.11 0.52 -5.70
N LEU A 24 0.00 1.05 -6.91
CA LEU A 24 1.13 1.69 -7.60
C LEU A 24 1.59 2.95 -6.85
N ASN A 25 0.64 3.78 -6.40
CA ASN A 25 0.95 4.97 -5.62
C ASN A 25 1.67 4.61 -4.32
N LEU A 26 1.16 3.61 -3.58
CA LEU A 26 1.79 3.13 -2.35
C LEU A 26 3.23 2.64 -2.61
N ALA A 27 3.44 1.86 -3.67
CA ALA A 27 4.76 1.38 -4.07
C ALA A 27 5.72 2.52 -4.41
N LEU A 28 5.24 3.57 -5.08
CA LEU A 28 6.02 4.77 -5.42
C LEU A 28 6.38 5.58 -4.18
N THR A 29 5.42 5.84 -3.29
CA THR A 29 5.63 6.57 -2.03
C THR A 29 6.68 5.88 -1.15
N LEU A 30 6.62 4.55 -1.05
CA LEU A 30 7.61 3.77 -0.30
C LEU A 30 8.99 3.77 -0.96
N LYS A 31 9.05 3.86 -2.30
CA LYS A 31 10.30 3.94 -3.06
C LYS A 31 11.02 5.28 -2.89
N GLU A 32 10.28 6.38 -2.69
CA GLU A 32 10.86 7.71 -2.50
C GLU A 32 11.71 7.84 -1.23
N GLY A 33 11.61 6.88 -0.29
CA GLY A 33 12.56 6.76 0.81
C GLY A 33 12.37 7.82 1.90
N GLY A 34 11.13 8.24 2.15
CA GLY A 34 10.78 9.03 3.32
C GLY A 34 11.05 8.26 4.61
N ASN A 35 11.22 8.97 5.73
CA ASN A 35 11.29 8.40 7.08
C ASN A 35 9.95 8.47 7.82
N LEU A 36 8.97 9.17 7.26
CA LEU A 36 7.60 9.30 7.77
C LEU A 36 6.62 9.07 6.64
N LEU A 37 5.70 8.12 6.82
CA LEU A 37 4.58 7.88 5.92
C LEU A 37 3.31 8.44 6.53
N LEU A 38 2.54 9.19 5.74
CA LEU A 38 1.21 9.66 6.10
C LEU A 38 0.22 8.96 5.18
N LEU A 39 -0.58 8.06 5.73
CA LEU A 39 -1.54 7.26 4.97
C LEU A 39 -2.96 7.59 5.44
N ASP A 40 -3.77 8.15 4.55
CA ASP A 40 -5.18 8.47 4.80
C ASP A 40 -6.07 7.44 4.12
N GLU A 41 -6.77 6.63 4.92
CA GLU A 41 -7.60 5.48 4.50
C GLU A 41 -6.93 4.56 3.46
N PRO A 42 -5.73 4.01 3.76
CA PRO A 42 -5.00 3.20 2.79
C PRO A 42 -5.63 1.82 2.54
N THR A 43 -6.56 1.38 3.39
CA THR A 43 -7.25 0.09 3.27
C THR A 43 -8.40 0.11 2.27
N ASN A 44 -8.82 1.30 1.81
CA ASN A 44 -9.97 1.41 0.93
C ASN A 44 -9.69 0.81 -0.46
N ASP A 45 -10.70 0.13 -1.01
CA ASP A 45 -10.66 -0.54 -2.31
C ASP A 45 -9.51 -1.56 -2.49
N LEU A 46 -8.93 -2.05 -1.38
CA LEU A 46 -7.90 -3.08 -1.40
C LEU A 46 -8.50 -4.49 -1.29
N ASP A 47 -8.01 -5.41 -2.12
CA ASP A 47 -8.23 -6.84 -1.92
C ASP A 47 -7.43 -7.36 -0.71
N VAL A 48 -7.79 -8.55 -0.21
CA VAL A 48 -7.17 -9.15 0.99
C VAL A 48 -5.66 -9.39 0.82
N GLU A 49 -5.21 -9.76 -0.39
CA GLU A 49 -3.79 -9.99 -0.67
C GLU A 49 -2.98 -8.69 -0.60
N THR A 50 -3.57 -7.60 -1.08
CA THR A 50 -2.96 -6.28 -1.08
C THR A 50 -2.93 -5.68 0.31
N LEU A 51 -4.02 -5.84 1.06
CA LEU A 51 -4.10 -5.37 2.44
C LEU A 51 -3.02 -6.06 3.29
N SER A 52 -2.85 -7.39 3.15
CA SER A 52 -1.76 -8.11 3.82
C SER A 52 -0.37 -7.68 3.34
N SER A 53 -0.21 -7.32 2.06
CA SER A 53 1.06 -6.78 1.54
C SER A 53 1.39 -5.40 2.11
N LEU A 54 0.39 -4.54 2.31
CA LEU A 54 0.52 -3.24 2.94
C LEU A 54 0.85 -3.39 4.43
N GLU A 55 0.16 -4.27 5.15
CA GLU A 55 0.47 -4.60 6.56
C GLU A 55 1.94 -4.99 6.73
N ASN A 56 2.42 -5.96 5.94
CA ASN A 56 3.81 -6.40 5.99
C ASN A 56 4.79 -5.27 5.63
N ALA A 57 4.46 -4.46 4.61
CA ALA A 57 5.31 -3.34 4.22
C ALA A 57 5.42 -2.26 5.31
N LEU A 58 4.34 -2.01 6.06
CA LEU A 58 4.35 -1.08 7.19
C LEU A 58 5.14 -1.62 8.38
N LEU A 59 5.03 -2.91 8.68
CA LEU A 59 5.79 -3.57 9.75
C LEU A 59 7.29 -3.63 9.45
N GLU A 60 7.67 -3.79 8.18
CA GLU A 60 9.08 -3.80 7.74
C GLU A 60 9.64 -2.39 7.50
N PHE A 61 8.80 -1.35 7.51
CA PHE A 61 9.24 0.00 7.22
C PHE A 61 10.12 0.53 8.36
N PRO A 62 11.38 0.93 8.08
CA PRO A 62 12.32 1.34 9.13
C PRO A 62 12.05 2.73 9.71
N GLY A 63 11.06 3.45 9.18
CA GLY A 63 10.65 4.79 9.63
C GLY A 63 9.42 4.76 10.53
N ALA A 64 8.72 5.89 10.59
CA ALA A 64 7.44 6.01 11.26
C ALA A 64 6.30 6.04 10.24
N ALA A 65 5.14 5.51 10.61
CA ALA A 65 3.92 5.64 9.81
C ALA A 65 2.80 6.21 10.68
N VAL A 66 2.09 7.21 10.16
CA VAL A 66 0.81 7.68 10.69
C VAL A 66 -0.25 7.17 9.73
N VAL A 67 -1.10 6.29 10.24
CA VAL A 67 -2.16 5.69 9.45
C VAL A 67 -3.52 6.07 10.01
N ILE A 68 -4.35 6.68 9.16
CA ILE A 68 -5.74 6.97 9.42
C ILE A 68 -6.54 5.86 8.74
N SER A 69 -7.29 5.08 9.50
CA SER A 69 -8.19 4.07 8.94
C SER A 69 -9.41 3.84 9.81
N HIS A 70 -10.54 3.54 9.17
CA HIS A 70 -11.74 3.02 9.82
C HIS A 70 -11.70 1.49 10.02
N ASP A 71 -10.71 0.78 9.47
CA ASP A 71 -10.56 -0.66 9.61
C ASP A 71 -9.79 -1.05 10.88
N ARG A 72 -10.52 -1.52 11.89
CA ARG A 72 -9.95 -1.94 13.18
C ARG A 72 -9.03 -3.16 13.06
N TRP A 73 -9.35 -4.11 12.19
CA TRP A 73 -8.54 -5.32 12.04
C TRP A 73 -7.17 -4.99 11.47
N PHE A 74 -7.13 -4.08 10.51
CA PHE A 74 -5.88 -3.57 9.94
C PHE A 74 -5.07 -2.82 11.01
N LEU A 75 -5.69 -1.91 11.76
CA LEU A 75 -5.02 -1.16 12.83
C LEU A 75 -4.44 -2.07 13.91
N ASP A 76 -5.19 -3.09 14.35
CA ASP A 76 -4.74 -4.05 15.37
C ASP A 76 -3.53 -4.89 14.91
N ARG A 77 -3.28 -5.01 13.61
CA ARG A 77 -2.15 -5.77 13.04
C ARG A 77 -0.88 -4.95 12.87
N VAL A 78 -1.01 -3.64 12.67
CA VAL A 78 0.12 -2.73 12.43
C VAL A 78 0.54 -1.94 13.68
N ALA A 79 -0.27 -1.96 14.74
CA ALA A 79 0.01 -1.38 16.05
C ALA A 79 0.84 -2.30 16.95
#